data_AF-A0A924UE45-F1
#
_entry.id   AF-A0A924UE45-F1
#
_cell.length_a   1.000
_cell.length_b   1.000
_cell.length_c   1.000
_cell.angle_alpha   90.00
_cell.angle_beta   90.00
_cell.angle_gamma   90.00
#
_symmetry.space_group_name_H-M   'P 1'
#
loop_
_entity.id
_entity.type
_entity.pdbx_description
1 polymer ?
#
loop_
_entity_poly.entity_id
_entity_poly.type
_entity_poly.pdbx_seq_one_letter_code
_entity_poly.pdbx_strand_id
1 'polypeptide(L)'
;MAPRASWKGSLKIADVTCAVGLYTAASTSDRVALHVINRATGHRVHRQFVDSETGKAVDREDQVKGYEVSDGDYIMLDPDEIAAVVPDSDNTLTVLSFVALLDIDEVYYDKPYFLAPSDSNAHEAFALIREGMRKQKVAAIAQTVLFRRVRTVLIRPDGEGMLATTLSF
;
A
#
# COMPACT_ATOMS: atom_id res chain seq x y z
N MET A 1 17.40 -3.44 11.51
CA MET A 1 16.26 -2.55 11.85
C MET A 1 15.00 -3.40 11.82
N ALA A 2 14.09 -3.28 12.79
CA ALA A 2 12.84 -4.04 12.74
C ALA A 2 12.05 -3.63 11.47
N PRO A 3 11.48 -4.58 10.71
CA PRO A 3 10.74 -4.26 9.49
C PRO A 3 9.54 -3.37 9.82
N ARG A 4 9.40 -2.25 9.11
CA ARG A 4 8.28 -1.31 9.29
C ARG A 4 7.11 -1.78 8.43
N ALA A 5 5.94 -1.90 9.03
CA ALA A 5 4.71 -2.17 8.29
C ALA A 5 4.43 -1.03 7.30
N SER A 6 4.17 -1.39 6.05
CA SER A 6 3.74 -0.46 4.99
C SER A 6 2.27 -0.07 5.16
N TRP A 7 1.48 -0.95 5.77
CA TRP A 7 0.08 -0.73 6.10
C TRP A 7 -0.28 -1.56 7.34
N LYS A 8 -1.22 -1.05 8.15
CA LYS A 8 -1.80 -1.76 9.31
C LYS A 8 -3.31 -1.64 9.24
N GLY A 9 -3.99 -2.70 9.64
CA GLY A 9 -5.45 -2.76 9.60
C GLY A 9 -5.95 -4.07 10.15
N SER A 10 -7.12 -4.51 9.69
CA SER A 10 -7.74 -5.77 10.09
C SER A 10 -7.94 -6.68 8.89
N LEU A 11 -7.76 -8.00 9.06
CA LEU A 11 -8.19 -9.02 8.10
C LEU A 11 -9.56 -9.52 8.55
N LYS A 12 -10.56 -9.42 7.68
CA LYS A 12 -11.94 -9.83 7.95
C LYS A 12 -12.36 -10.98 7.04
N ILE A 13 -12.83 -12.06 7.64
CA ILE A 13 -13.38 -13.24 6.96
C ILE A 13 -14.74 -13.53 7.55
N ALA A 14 -15.81 -13.21 6.81
CA ALA A 14 -17.17 -13.19 7.35
C ALA A 14 -17.22 -12.40 8.68
N ASP A 15 -17.48 -13.08 9.80
CA ASP A 15 -17.58 -12.48 11.13
C ASP A 15 -16.27 -12.53 11.94
N VAL A 16 -15.25 -13.22 11.43
CA VAL A 16 -13.94 -13.31 12.09
C VAL A 16 -13.07 -12.15 11.66
N THR A 17 -12.51 -11.41 12.61
CA THR A 17 -11.60 -10.28 12.35
C THR A 17 -10.33 -10.44 13.16
N CYS A 18 -9.16 -10.20 12.55
CA CYS A 18 -7.87 -10.17 13.26
C CYS A 18 -7.01 -8.99 12.81
N ALA A 19 -6.28 -8.38 13.74
CA ALA A 19 -5.42 -7.23 13.44
C ALA A 19 -4.13 -7.68 12.75
N VAL A 20 -3.81 -7.05 11.62
CA VAL A 20 -2.72 -7.46 10.73
C VAL A 20 -1.90 -6.26 10.22
N GLY A 21 -0.65 -6.55 9.84
CA GLY A 21 0.22 -5.62 9.14
C GLY A 21 0.72 -6.21 7.82
N LEU A 22 0.84 -5.36 6.81
CA LEU A 22 1.51 -5.67 5.54
C LEU A 22 2.95 -5.14 5.57
N TYR A 23 3.90 -6.01 5.28
CA TYR A 23 5.34 -5.72 5.23
C TYR A 23 5.84 -6.05 3.83
N THR A 24 6.57 -5.15 3.17
CA THR A 24 7.09 -5.40 1.81
C THR A 24 7.96 -6.66 1.80
N ALA A 25 7.60 -7.67 1.01
CA ALA A 25 8.34 -8.94 0.96
C ALA A 25 9.59 -8.83 0.09
N ALA A 26 9.50 -8.06 -1.00
CA ALA A 26 10.62 -7.68 -1.84
C ALA A 26 10.79 -6.16 -1.78
N SER A 27 11.90 -5.71 -1.20
CA SER A 27 12.22 -4.28 -1.13
C SER A 27 13.39 -3.95 -2.04
N THR A 28 13.29 -2.83 -2.76
CA THR A 28 14.44 -2.19 -3.41
C THR A 28 15.13 -1.17 -2.50
N SER A 29 14.74 -1.08 -1.21
CA SER A 29 15.18 -0.05 -0.27
C SER A 29 16.63 -0.17 0.20
N ASP A 30 17.29 -1.32 -0.02
CA ASP A 30 18.72 -1.48 0.29
C ASP A 30 19.63 -0.68 -0.68
N ARG A 31 19.04 0.09 -1.59
CA ARG A 31 19.74 1.09 -2.39
C ARG A 31 20.23 2.21 -1.48
N VAL A 32 21.55 2.36 -1.40
CA VAL A 32 22.22 3.51 -0.77
C VAL A 32 21.60 4.81 -1.28
N ALA A 33 20.87 5.51 -0.42
CA ALA A 33 20.26 6.79 -0.77
C ALA A 33 21.31 7.89 -0.73
N LEU A 34 21.71 8.37 -1.90
CA LEU A 34 22.62 9.50 -2.01
C LEU A 34 21.88 10.81 -1.74
N HIS A 35 22.49 11.70 -0.95
CA HIS A 35 22.01 13.06 -0.77
C HIS A 35 22.67 13.98 -1.79
N VAL A 36 21.90 14.97 -2.29
CA VAL A 36 22.47 16.04 -3.11
C VAL A 36 23.20 17.01 -2.18
N ILE A 37 24.50 17.19 -2.42
CA ILE A 37 25.38 18.01 -1.61
C ILE A 37 25.93 19.16 -2.47
N ASN A 38 25.98 20.36 -1.91
CA ASN A 38 26.66 21.49 -2.53
C ASN A 38 28.18 21.22 -2.49
N ARG A 39 28.81 21.08 -3.66
CA ARG A 39 30.23 20.76 -3.80
C ARG A 39 31.17 21.73 -3.07
N ALA A 40 30.83 23.02 -3.04
CA ALA A 40 31.69 24.05 -2.48
C ALA A 40 31.64 24.10 -0.94
N THR A 41 30.46 23.85 -0.35
CA THR A 41 30.25 23.99 1.09
C THR A 41 30.15 22.65 1.82
N GLY A 42 29.91 21.55 1.11
CA GLY A 42 29.63 20.24 1.72
C GLY A 42 28.24 20.15 2.36
N HIS A 43 27.39 21.18 2.25
CA HIS A 43 26.08 21.21 2.89
C HIS A 43 25.01 20.51 2.03
N ARG A 44 24.00 19.95 2.70
CA ARG A 44 22.85 19.32 2.04
C ARG A 44 22.00 20.36 1.28
N VAL A 45 21.61 20.02 0.06
CA VAL A 45 20.72 20.87 -0.75
C VAL A 45 19.26 20.60 -0.40
N HIS A 46 18.48 21.67 -0.26
CA HIS A 46 17.03 21.62 -0.08
C HIS A 46 16.32 21.91 -1.42
N ARG A 47 15.17 21.26 -1.65
CA ARG A 47 14.31 21.53 -2.82
C ARG A 47 13.26 22.57 -2.44
N GLN A 48 12.99 23.51 -3.34
CA GLN A 48 11.92 24.48 -3.22
C GLN A 48 11.07 24.46 -4.50
N PHE A 49 9.76 24.56 -4.36
CA PHE A 49 8.86 24.74 -5.50
C PHE A 49 8.80 26.22 -5.84
N VAL A 50 8.96 26.53 -7.12
CA VAL A 50 9.03 27.91 -7.65
C VAL A 50 8.03 27.98 -8.79
N ASP A 51 7.22 29.03 -8.81
CA ASP A 51 6.23 29.31 -9.85
C ASP A 51 6.94 29.63 -11.17
N SER A 52 6.48 29.00 -12.25
CA SER A 52 7.16 29.02 -13.55
C SER A 52 7.11 30.39 -14.24
N GLU A 53 6.08 31.19 -13.97
CA GLU A 53 5.87 32.50 -14.62
C GLU A 53 6.54 33.63 -13.82
N THR A 54 6.38 33.60 -12.50
CA THR A 54 6.84 34.67 -11.61
C THR A 54 8.26 34.45 -11.09
N GLY A 55 8.77 33.20 -11.13
CA GLY A 55 10.07 32.83 -10.57
C GLY A 55 10.14 32.93 -9.04
N LYS A 56 9.00 33.08 -8.36
CA LYS A 56 8.92 33.18 -6.90
C LYS A 56 8.68 31.81 -6.28
N ALA A 57 9.23 31.62 -5.09
CA ALA A 57 8.90 30.43 -4.30
C ALA A 57 7.41 30.39 -3.97
N VAL A 58 6.84 29.20 -4.01
CA VAL A 58 5.44 28.95 -3.65
C VAL A 58 5.40 28.22 -2.33
N ASP A 59 4.69 28.78 -1.36
CA ASP A 59 4.51 28.16 -0.05
C ASP A 59 3.60 26.93 -0.15
N ARG A 60 3.73 26.03 0.81
CA ARG A 60 3.05 24.73 0.75
C ARG A 60 1.53 24.85 0.77
N GLU A 61 1.00 25.87 1.42
CA GLU A 61 -0.43 26.17 1.50
C GLU A 61 -1.02 26.65 0.17
N ASP A 62 -0.20 27.28 -0.66
CA ASP A 62 -0.58 27.75 -2.01
C ASP A 62 -0.33 26.70 -3.11
N GLN A 63 0.19 25.52 -2.75
CA GLN A 63 0.45 24.43 -3.70
C GLN A 63 -0.76 23.52 -3.86
N VAL A 64 -1.46 23.64 -5.00
CA VAL A 64 -2.57 22.76 -5.40
C VAL A 64 -2.16 21.80 -6.52
N LYS A 65 -3.00 20.78 -6.79
CA LYS A 65 -2.78 19.90 -7.95
C LYS A 65 -3.58 20.43 -9.14
N GLY A 66 -2.98 20.44 -10.33
CA GLY A 66 -3.66 20.73 -11.59
C GLY A 66 -3.78 19.49 -12.46
N TYR A 67 -4.86 19.40 -13.24
CA TYR A 67 -5.00 18.47 -14.36
C TYR A 67 -5.04 19.27 -15.67
N GLU A 68 -4.14 18.94 -16.60
CA GLU A 68 -4.06 19.60 -17.91
C GLU A 68 -5.17 19.08 -18.82
N VAL A 69 -6.02 19.98 -19.32
CA VAL A 69 -7.14 19.65 -20.22
C VAL A 69 -6.80 19.95 -21.68
N SER A 70 -6.01 21.00 -21.89
CA SER A 70 -5.40 21.40 -23.17
C SER A 70 -4.05 22.03 -22.88
N ASP A 71 -3.18 22.15 -23.90
CA ASP A 71 -1.83 22.70 -23.76
C ASP A 71 -1.82 24.02 -22.96
N GLY A 72 -1.32 23.97 -21.73
CA GLY A 72 -1.23 25.13 -20.84
C GLY A 72 -2.50 25.48 -20.05
N ASP A 73 -3.61 24.78 -20.27
CA ASP A 73 -4.87 24.98 -19.54
C ASP A 73 -5.03 23.90 -18.45
N TYR A 74 -4.97 24.34 -17.20
CA TYR A 74 -5.05 23.48 -16.03
C TYR A 74 -6.34 23.72 -15.25
N ILE A 75 -7.05 22.63 -14.93
CA ILE A 75 -8.09 22.65 -13.90
C ILE A 75 -7.41 22.41 -12.56
N MET A 76 -7.53 23.38 -11.64
CA MET A 76 -7.10 23.21 -10.26
C MET A 76 -8.04 22.25 -9.55
N LEU A 77 -7.46 21.32 -8.79
CA LEU A 77 -8.17 20.36 -7.98
C LEU A 77 -7.87 20.65 -6.52
N ASP A 78 -8.92 20.96 -5.77
CA ASP A 78 -8.77 21.22 -4.35
C ASP A 78 -8.41 19.92 -3.61
N PRO A 79 -7.58 19.99 -2.56
CA PRO A 79 -7.25 18.81 -1.76
C PRO A 79 -8.48 18.05 -1.25
N ASP A 80 -9.54 18.78 -0.92
CA ASP A 80 -10.80 18.23 -0.40
C ASP A 80 -11.62 17.53 -1.50
N GLU A 81 -11.63 18.04 -2.73
CA GLU A 81 -12.26 17.37 -3.88
C GLU A 81 -11.56 16.05 -4.18
N ILE A 82 -10.22 16.07 -4.17
CA ILE A 82 -9.43 14.86 -4.35
C ILE A 82 -9.73 13.86 -3.22
N ALA A 83 -9.80 14.34 -1.98
CA ALA A 83 -10.10 13.48 -0.83
C ALA A 83 -11.51 12.88 -0.92
N ALA A 84 -12.51 13.63 -1.38
CA ALA A 84 -13.89 13.17 -1.54
C ALA A 84 -14.04 12.05 -2.59
N VAL A 85 -13.15 12.01 -3.58
CA VAL A 85 -13.15 10.95 -4.62
C VAL A 85 -12.32 9.73 -4.20
N VAL A 86 -11.43 9.87 -3.20
CA VAL A 86 -10.68 8.73 -2.68
C VAL A 86 -11.66 7.78 -1.97
N PRO A 87 -11.66 6.47 -2.30
CA PRO A 87 -12.51 5.51 -1.63
C PRO A 87 -12.28 5.53 -0.11
N ASP A 88 -13.38 5.52 0.64
CA ASP A 88 -13.33 5.40 2.10
C ASP A 88 -12.53 4.15 2.49
N SER A 89 -11.49 4.35 3.31
CA SER A 89 -10.68 3.27 3.84
C SER A 89 -11.03 3.04 5.30
N ASP A 90 -11.72 1.94 5.58
CA ASP A 90 -11.91 1.44 6.94
C ASP A 90 -10.65 0.71 7.48
N ASN A 91 -9.58 0.66 6.67
CA ASN A 91 -8.37 -0.13 6.91
C ASN A 91 -8.69 -1.61 7.17
N THR A 92 -9.70 -2.14 6.47
CA THR A 92 -10.04 -3.55 6.51
C THR A 92 -9.62 -4.23 5.20
N LEU A 93 -9.02 -5.40 5.34
CA LEU A 93 -8.74 -6.37 4.30
C LEU A 93 -9.85 -7.42 4.34
N THR A 94 -10.87 -7.22 3.51
CA THR A 94 -12.07 -8.05 3.50
C THR A 94 -11.91 -9.20 2.53
N VAL A 95 -11.96 -10.44 3.02
CA VAL A 95 -11.96 -11.65 2.19
C VAL A 95 -13.31 -11.79 1.49
N LEU A 96 -13.26 -11.87 0.16
CA LEU A 96 -14.42 -12.00 -0.73
C LEU A 96 -14.70 -13.47 -1.07
N SER A 97 -13.64 -14.25 -1.33
CA SER A 97 -13.77 -15.65 -1.69
C SER A 97 -12.48 -16.43 -1.43
N PHE A 98 -12.59 -17.76 -1.48
CA PHE A 98 -11.46 -18.68 -1.50
C PHE A 98 -11.41 -19.40 -2.84
N VAL A 99 -10.20 -19.59 -3.37
CA VAL A 99 -9.93 -20.29 -4.63
C VAL A 99 -8.80 -21.30 -4.44
N ALA A 100 -8.67 -22.30 -5.30
CA ALA A 100 -7.56 -23.23 -5.16
C ALA A 100 -6.23 -22.52 -5.43
N LEU A 101 -5.18 -22.91 -4.71
CA LEU A 101 -3.85 -22.27 -4.81
C LEU A 101 -3.25 -22.25 -6.23
N LEU A 102 -3.67 -23.18 -7.09
CA LEU A 102 -3.18 -23.34 -8.45
C LEU A 102 -4.05 -22.64 -9.51
N ASP A 103 -5.18 -22.06 -9.12
CA ASP A 103 -6.16 -21.48 -10.06
C ASP A 103 -5.75 -20.08 -10.56
N ILE A 104 -4.76 -19.44 -9.92
CA ILE A 104 -4.34 -18.08 -10.26
C ILE A 104 -2.99 -18.11 -10.94
N ASP A 105 -2.97 -17.66 -12.19
CA ASP A 105 -1.76 -17.46 -12.97
C ASP A 105 -0.92 -16.30 -12.39
N GLU A 106 0.39 -16.51 -12.30
CA GLU A 106 1.34 -15.52 -11.78
C GLU A 106 1.39 -14.24 -12.63
N VAL A 107 0.90 -14.26 -13.88
CA VAL A 107 0.76 -13.07 -14.75
C VAL A 107 -0.07 -11.96 -14.10
N TYR A 108 -0.95 -12.29 -13.16
CA TYR A 108 -1.78 -11.33 -12.44
C TYR A 108 -1.07 -10.70 -11.24
N TYR A 109 0.12 -11.15 -10.84
CA TYR A 109 0.79 -10.67 -9.64
C TYR A 109 1.48 -9.31 -9.86
N ASP A 110 1.29 -8.37 -8.92
CA ASP A 110 1.93 -7.05 -8.90
C ASP A 110 3.01 -6.96 -7.80
N LYS A 111 2.60 -6.73 -6.54
CA LYS A 111 3.52 -6.50 -5.42
C LYS A 111 3.29 -7.49 -4.28
N PRO A 112 4.33 -8.21 -3.85
CA PRO A 112 4.24 -9.13 -2.73
C PRO A 112 4.50 -8.43 -1.38
N TYR A 113 3.71 -8.81 -0.38
CA TYR A 113 3.79 -8.40 1.00
C TYR A 113 3.72 -9.62 1.91
N PHE A 114 4.48 -9.63 3.00
CA PHE A 114 4.20 -10.49 4.13
C PHE A 114 3.04 -9.90 4.93
N LEU A 115 2.06 -10.74 5.20
CA LEU A 115 0.94 -10.46 6.09
C LEU A 115 1.22 -11.17 7.41
N ALA A 116 1.21 -10.42 8.52
CA ALA A 116 1.46 -10.95 9.85
C ALA A 116 0.56 -10.26 10.90
N PRO A 117 0.30 -10.90 12.06
CA PRO A 117 -0.42 -10.27 13.16
C PRO A 117 0.23 -8.96 13.58
N SER A 118 -0.57 -7.92 13.86
CA SER A 118 -0.05 -6.64 14.33
C SER A 118 0.04 -6.51 15.85
N ASP A 119 -0.65 -7.38 16.60
CA ASP A 119 -0.64 -7.44 18.05
C ASP A 119 -0.74 -8.88 18.57
N SER A 120 -0.54 -9.06 19.89
CA SER A 120 -0.56 -10.37 20.55
C SER A 120 -1.92 -11.08 20.45
N ASN A 121 -3.02 -10.32 20.50
CA ASN A 121 -4.37 -10.87 20.55
C ASN A 121 -4.81 -11.44 19.19
N ALA A 122 -4.24 -10.92 18.10
CA ALA A 122 -4.51 -11.40 16.74
C ALA A 122 -3.84 -12.73 16.39
N HIS A 123 -2.86 -13.22 17.18
CA HIS A 123 -2.05 -14.38 16.81
C HIS A 123 -2.86 -15.66 16.66
N GLU A 124 -3.77 -15.94 17.59
CA GLU A 124 -4.55 -17.19 17.58
C GLU A 124 -5.52 -17.22 16.40
N ALA A 125 -6.27 -16.13 16.18
CA ALA A 125 -7.20 -16.00 15.05
C ALA A 125 -6.45 -16.06 13.71
N PHE A 126 -5.31 -15.37 13.59
CA PHE A 126 -4.47 -15.40 12.41
C PHE A 126 -3.94 -16.82 12.11
N ALA A 127 -3.43 -17.51 13.13
CA ALA A 127 -2.94 -18.88 12.99
C ALA A 127 -4.07 -19.84 12.57
N LEU A 128 -5.26 -19.70 13.16
CA LEU A 128 -6.43 -20.51 12.80
C LEU A 128 -6.80 -20.34 11.32
N ILE A 129 -6.85 -19.09 10.84
CA ILE A 129 -7.12 -18.77 9.43
C ILE A 129 -6.05 -19.40 8.53
N ARG A 130 -4.77 -19.16 8.85
CA ARG A 130 -3.61 -19.67 8.09
C ARG A 130 -3.65 -21.19 7.99
N GLU A 131 -3.86 -21.90 9.10
CA GLU A 131 -3.93 -23.36 9.12
C GLU A 131 -5.16 -23.89 8.40
N GLY A 132 -6.32 -23.22 8.52
CA GLY A 132 -7.52 -23.56 7.79
C GLY A 132 -7.31 -23.50 6.27
N MET A 133 -6.75 -22.38 5.78
CA MET A 133 -6.42 -22.21 4.37
C MET A 133 -5.41 -23.25 3.88
N ARG A 134 -4.37 -23.54 4.69
CA ARG A 134 -3.36 -24.56 4.35
C ARG A 134 -3.95 -25.96 4.23
N LYS A 135 -4.80 -26.36 5.20
CA LYS A 135 -5.47 -27.69 5.19
C LYS A 135 -6.37 -27.85 3.97
N GLN A 136 -7.09 -26.79 3.61
CA GLN A 136 -8.00 -26.79 2.45
C GLN A 136 -7.29 -26.54 1.12
N LYS A 137 -5.99 -26.22 1.13
CA LYS A 137 -5.18 -25.89 -0.06
C LYS A 137 -5.77 -24.73 -0.89
N VAL A 138 -6.29 -23.72 -0.20
CA VAL A 138 -6.90 -22.55 -0.82
C VAL A 138 -6.10 -21.28 -0.56
N ALA A 139 -6.27 -20.32 -1.44
CA ALA A 139 -5.89 -18.93 -1.25
C ALA A 139 -7.15 -18.05 -1.15
N ALA A 140 -7.04 -16.91 -0.48
CA ALA A 140 -8.14 -15.97 -0.31
C ALA A 140 -7.99 -14.80 -1.28
N ILE A 141 -9.08 -14.44 -1.96
CA ILE A 141 -9.20 -13.16 -2.66
C ILE A 141 -9.78 -12.16 -1.68
N ALA A 142 -9.03 -11.09 -1.41
CA ALA A 142 -9.44 -10.03 -0.50
C ALA A 142 -9.38 -8.66 -1.17
N GLN A 143 -10.08 -7.69 -0.62
CA GLN A 143 -10.07 -6.31 -1.09
C GLN A 143 -9.84 -5.34 0.07
N THR A 144 -9.09 -4.28 -0.20
CA THR A 144 -8.83 -3.20 0.75
C THR A 144 -8.44 -1.92 -0.01
N VAL A 145 -8.41 -0.78 0.67
CA VAL A 145 -7.84 0.45 0.12
C VAL A 145 -6.36 0.53 0.51
N LEU A 146 -5.46 0.36 -0.47
CA LEU A 146 -4.02 0.59 -0.31
C LEU A 146 -3.59 1.76 -1.17
N PHE A 147 -2.81 2.67 -0.59
CA PHE A 147 -2.25 3.83 -1.29
C PHE A 147 -3.31 4.63 -2.06
N ARG A 148 -4.47 4.88 -1.42
CA ARG A 148 -5.62 5.62 -1.96
C ARG A 148 -6.32 4.96 -3.16
N ARG A 149 -6.12 3.66 -3.37
CA ARG A 149 -6.81 2.88 -4.40
C ARG A 149 -7.38 1.61 -3.80
N VAL A 150 -8.57 1.23 -4.23
CA VAL A 150 -9.06 -0.13 -3.99
C VAL A 150 -8.10 -1.10 -4.68
N ARG A 151 -7.61 -2.08 -3.91
CA ARG A 151 -6.71 -3.12 -4.37
C ARG A 151 -7.32 -4.47 -4.04
N THR A 152 -7.28 -5.35 -5.02
CA THR A 152 -7.50 -6.77 -4.79
C THR A 152 -6.17 -7.44 -4.45
N VAL A 153 -6.22 -8.31 -3.45
CA VAL A 153 -5.06 -8.94 -2.84
C VAL A 153 -5.32 -10.44 -2.78
N LEU A 154 -4.39 -11.22 -3.32
CA LEU A 154 -4.32 -12.66 -3.12
C LEU A 154 -3.57 -12.95 -1.84
N ILE A 155 -4.20 -13.64 -0.89
CA ILE A 155 -3.59 -14.05 0.37
C ILE A 155 -3.42 -15.57 0.34
N ARG A 156 -2.20 -16.06 0.58
CA ARG A 156 -1.89 -17.49 0.66
C ARG A 156 -1.09 -17.82 1.91
N PRO A 157 -1.29 -19.00 2.52
CA PRO A 157 -0.47 -19.45 3.64
C PRO A 157 0.99 -19.65 3.20
N ASP A 158 1.94 -19.13 3.98
CA ASP A 158 3.38 -19.25 3.68
C ASP A 158 4.18 -19.33 4.98
N GLY A 159 4.81 -20.49 5.24
CA GLY A 159 5.57 -20.72 6.48
C GLY A 159 4.80 -20.37 7.76
N GLU A 160 5.38 -19.52 8.60
CA GLU A 160 4.72 -19.01 9.82
C GLU A 160 3.85 -17.76 9.58
N GLY A 161 3.72 -17.28 8.35
CA GLY A 161 2.93 -16.12 7.99
C GLY A 161 1.91 -16.41 6.88
N MET A 162 1.52 -15.35 6.20
CA MET A 162 0.82 -15.41 4.94
C MET A 162 1.48 -14.46 3.93
N LEU A 163 1.46 -14.81 2.66
CA LEU A 163 1.87 -13.92 1.58
C LEU A 163 0.63 -13.24 1.00
N ALA A 164 0.62 -11.91 1.01
CA ALA A 164 -0.38 -11.06 0.40
C ALA A 164 0.19 -10.42 -0.87
N THR A 165 -0.33 -10.77 -2.04
CA THR A 165 0.15 -10.25 -3.33
C THR A 165 -0.94 -9.39 -3.93
N THR A 166 -0.66 -8.12 -4.22
CA THR A 166 -1.61 -7.29 -4.97
C THR A 166 -1.77 -7.86 -6.37
N LEU A 167 -2.99 -7.83 -6.90
CA LEU A 167 -3.29 -8.29 -8.25
C LEU A 167 -3.43 -7.11 -9.21
N SER A 168 -2.96 -7.31 -10.44
CA SER A 168 -3.07 -6.38 -11.58
C SER A 168 -4.28 -6.76 -12.42
N PHE A 169 -5.38 -6.02 -12.26
CA PHE A 169 -6.50 -6.01 -13.20
C PHE A 169 -7.20 -4.66 -13.17
#